data_AF-A0A5C5QG80-F1
#
_entry.id   AF-A0A5C5QG80-F1
#
_cell.length_a   1.000
_cell.length_b   1.000
_cell.length_c   1.000
_cell.angle_alpha   90.00
_cell.angle_beta   90.00
_cell.angle_gamma   90.00
#
_symmetry.space_group_name_H-M   'P 1'
#
loop_
_entity.id
_entity.type
_entity.pdbx_description
1 polymer ?
#
loop_
_entity_poly.entity_id
_entity_poly.type
_entity_poly.pdbx_seq_one_letter_code
_entity_poly.pdbx_strand_id
1 'polypeptide(L)' 'MPDDLKARQLHLNGIIVGMAGVKKLNAREYEDTKVETLTIDAIKAELEFIDLQLKRRSG' A
#
# COMPACT_ATOMS: atom_id res chain seq x y z
N MET A 1 20.49 -10.42 6.21
CA MET A 1 19.42 -9.54 6.74
C MET A 1 18.17 -9.81 5.93
N PRO A 2 16.97 -9.80 6.53
CA PRO A 2 15.74 -9.73 5.75
C PRO A 2 15.85 -8.55 4.79
N ASP A 3 15.42 -8.74 3.54
CA ASP A 3 15.43 -7.68 2.55
C ASP A 3 14.38 -6.65 3.00
N ASP A 4 14.83 -5.60 3.69
CA ASP A 4 13.98 -4.59 4.34
C ASP A 4 12.93 -4.01 3.39
N LEU A 5 13.30 -3.84 2.12
CA LEU A 5 12.43 -3.44 1.04
C LEU A 5 11.28 -4.43 0.79
N LYS A 6 11.54 -5.75 0.81
CA LYS A 6 10.50 -6.78 0.65
C LYS A 6 9.58 -6.85 1.87
N ALA A 7 10.13 -6.68 3.07
CA ALA A 7 9.33 -6.62 4.30
C ALA A 7 8.39 -5.40 4.28
N ARG A 8 8.91 -4.24 3.85
CA ARG A 8 8.13 -3.01 3.68
C ARG A 8 7.06 -3.16 2.60
N GLN A 9 7.38 -3.74 1.45
CA GLN A 9 6.42 -4.02 0.37
C GLN A 9 5.25 -4.89 0.85
N LEU A 10 5.55 -5.96 1.59
CA LEU A 10 4.54 -6.85 2.15
C LEU A 10 3.64 -6.14 3.16
N HIS A 11 4.22 -5.32 4.04
CA HIS A 11 3.47 -4.55 5.03
C HIS A 11 2.48 -3.57 4.38
N LEU A 12 2.93 -2.81 3.38
CA LEU A 12 2.10 -1.85 2.64
C LEU A 12 0.96 -2.53 1.87
N ASN A 13 1.23 -3.68 1.24
CA ASN A 13 0.19 -4.49 0.61
C ASN A 13 -0.86 -4.96 1.63
N GLY A 14 -0.43 -5.35 2.82
CA GLY A 14 -1.32 -5.72 3.94
C GLY A 14 -2.23 -4.57 4.36
N ILE A 15 -1.71 -3.33 4.41
CA ILE A 15 -2.49 -2.13 4.75
C ILE A 15 -3.58 -1.87 3.70
N ILE A 16 -3.26 -1.93 2.40
CA ILE A 16 -4.25 -1.74 1.32
C ILE A 16 -5.38 -2.78 1.41
N VAL A 17 -5.02 -4.06 1.60
CA VAL A 17 -6.00 -5.15 1.72
C VAL A 17 -6.87 -4.96 2.97
N GLY A 18 -6.27 -4.57 4.10
CA GLY A 18 -6.98 -4.27 5.33
C GLY A 18 -7.98 -3.13 5.17
N MET A 19 -7.57 -2.03 4.55
CA MET A 19 -8.44 -0.88 4.24
C MET A 19 -9.59 -1.26 3.32
N ALA A 20 -9.33 -2.04 2.26
CA ALA A 20 -10.39 -2.55 1.39
C ALA A 20 -11.39 -3.44 2.15
N GLY A 21 -10.91 -4.25 3.09
CA GLY A 21 -11.74 -5.06 3.98
C GLY A 21 -12.64 -4.20 4.88
N VAL A 22 -12.08 -3.18 5.53
CA VAL A 22 -12.83 -2.24 6.39
C VAL A 22 -13.89 -1.49 5.59
N LYS A 23 -13.53 -0.99 4.40
CA LYS A 23 -14.48 -0.31 3.50
C LYS A 23 -15.65 -1.21 3.11
N LYS A 24 -15.38 -2.49 2.81
CA LYS A 24 -16.43 -3.47 2.49
C LYS A 24 -17.38 -3.70 3.66
N LEU A 25 -16.88 -3.70 4.89
CA LEU A 25 -17.69 -3.89 6.10
C LEU A 25 -18.60 -2.68 6.38
N ASN A 26 -18.17 -1.46 6.02
CA ASN A 26 -18.90 -0.21 6.25
C ASN A 26 -19.55 0.38 4.98
N ALA A 27 -19.80 -0.44 3.96
CA ALA A 27 -20.21 0.00 2.61
C ALA A 27 -21.50 0.84 2.53
N ARG A 28 -22.31 0.89 3.60
CA ARG A 28 -23.54 1.70 3.67
C ARG A 28 -23.29 3.16 4.09
N GLU A 29 -22.11 3.47 4.61
CA GLU A 29 -21.75 4.76 5.23
C GLU A 29 -20.59 5.48 4.52
N TYR A 30 -19.93 4.83 3.56
CA TYR A 30 -18.56 5.21 3.18
C TYR A 30 -18.43 5.66 1.71
N GLU A 31 -18.45 6.98 1.50
CA GLU A 31 -17.78 7.62 0.35
C GLU A 31 -16.28 7.73 0.66
N ASP A 32 -15.41 7.51 -0.33
CA ASP A 32 -13.96 7.67 -0.12
C ASP A 32 -13.67 9.09 0.34
N THR A 33 -13.17 9.23 1.57
CA THR A 33 -12.77 10.55 2.04
C THR A 33 -11.52 10.98 1.29
N LYS A 34 -11.37 12.28 1.04
CA LYS A 34 -10.19 12.83 0.37
C LYS A 34 -8.87 12.38 1.05
N VAL A 35 -8.88 12.22 2.37
CA VAL A 35 -7.72 11.77 3.15
C VAL A 35 -7.37 10.32 2.84
N GLU A 36 -8.35 9.44 2.67
CA GLU A 36 -8.08 8.04 2.35
C GLU A 36 -7.61 7.85 0.93
N THR A 37 -8.18 8.57 -0.03
CA THR A 37 -7.68 8.57 -1.41
C THR A 37 -6.21 8.98 -1.44
N LEU A 38 -5.86 10.08 -0.75
CA LEU A 38 -4.46 10.51 -0.62
C LEU A 38 -3.57 9.48 0.08
N THR A 39 -4.11 8.78 1.08
CA THR A 39 -3.38 7.72 1.80
C THR A 39 -3.12 6.52 0.90
N ILE A 40 -4.13 6.07 0.13
CA ILE A 40 -3.99 4.99 -0.84
C ILE A 40 -2.97 5.36 -1.91
N ASP A 41 -3.03 6.59 -2.43
CA ASP A 41 -2.12 7.06 -3.48
C ASP A 41 -0.67 7.16 -2.97
N ALA A 42 -0.47 7.61 -1.73
CA ALA A 42 0.84 7.62 -1.10
C ALA A 42 1.42 6.21 -0.93
N ILE A 43 0.61 5.24 -0.50
CA ILE A 43 1.04 3.84 -0.38
C ILE A 43 1.40 3.25 -1.75
N LYS A 44 0.60 3.51 -2.78
CA LYS A 44 0.90 3.07 -4.15
C LYS A 44 2.21 3.66 -4.67
N ALA A 45 2.43 4.96 -4.47
CA ALA A 45 3.67 5.61 -4.86
C ALA A 45 4.89 5.02 -4.15
N GLU A 46 4.75 4.66 -2.86
CA GLU A 46 5.82 3.99 -2.12
C GLU A 46 6.09 2.57 -2.67
N LEU A 47 5.05 1.82 -3.02
CA LEU A 47 5.20 0.50 -3.64
C LEU A 47 5.92 0.57 -4.99
N GLU A 48 5.59 1.54 -5.84
CA GLU A 48 6.29 1.78 -7.11
C GLU A 48 7.76 2.13 -6.88
N PHE A 49 8.05 2.97 -5.88
CA PHE A 49 9.42 3.32 -5.52
C PHE A 49 10.23 2.11 -5.02
N ILE A 50 9.64 1.25 -4.20
CA ILE A 50 10.26 0.00 -3.74
C ILE A 50 10.55 -0.93 -4.93
N ASP A 51 9.61 -1.08 -5.85
CA ASP A 51 9.78 -1.93 -7.03
C ASP A 51 10.92 -1.44 -7.93
N LEU A 52 11.05 -0.12 -8.12
CA LEU A 52 12.19 0.49 -8.81
C LEU A 52 13.53 0.20 -8.11
N GLN A 53 13.58 0.24 -6.78
CA GLN A 53 14.80 -0.09 -6.03
C GLN A 53 15.17 -1.57 -6.15
N LEU A 54 14.19 -2.47 -6.05
CA LEU A 54 14.41 -3.90 -6.19
C LEU A 54 14.90 -4.26 -7.60
N LYS A 55 14.33 -3.64 -8.64
CA LYS A 55 14.81 -3.76 -10.03
C LYS A 55 16.25 -3.30 -10.18
N ARG A 56 16.64 -2.16 -9.60
CA ARG A 56 18.03 -1.67 -9.62
C ARG A 56 19.01 -2.58 -8.89
N ARG A 57 18.60 -3.29 -7.85
CA ARG A 57 19.45 -4.27 -7.13
C ARG A 57 19.63 -5.59 -7.87
N SER A 58 18.74 -5.88 -8.83
CA SER A 58 18.72 -7.15 -9.57
C SER A 58 19.51 -7.09 -10.88
N GLY A 59 20.02 -5.92 -11.27
CA GLY A 59 20.81 -5.67 -12.48
C GLY A 59 22.25 -5.31 -12.18
#